data_AF-B8BBY3-F1
#
_entry.id   AF-B8BBY3-F1
#
_cell.length_a   1.000
_cell.length_b   1.000
_cell.length_c   1.000
_cell.angle_alpha   90.00
_cell.angle_beta   90.00
_cell.angle_gamma   90.00
#
_symmetry.space_group_name_H-M   'P 1'
#
loop_
_entity.id
_entity.type
_entity.pdbx_description
1 polymer ?
#
loop_
_entity_poly.entity_id
_entity_poly.type
_entity_poly.pdbx_seq_one_letter_code
_entity_poly.pdbx_strand_id
1 'polypeptide(L)'
;MAALTDDANGEGASQPRTGPYSSGRAGGSRRAATAEQHDDEPSLAQLLANQNRLFERMVANSENMGAAMAQQANQAPSKLADVQRTHPPHFSSAADPLAADDWLRDIEIKLNLCRCNL
;
A
#
# COMPACT_ATOMS: atom_id res chain seq x y z
N MET A 1 -20.34 43.78 -24.50
CA MET A 1 -20.91 43.88 -25.86
C MET A 1 -20.54 42.60 -26.61
N ALA A 2 -21.56 41.86 -27.07
CA ALA A 2 -21.60 40.94 -28.23
C ALA A 2 -20.54 39.80 -28.35
N ALA A 3 -20.84 38.57 -28.78
CA ALA A 3 -22.06 37.97 -29.31
C ALA A 3 -21.97 36.44 -29.18
N LEU A 4 -23.15 35.83 -29.00
CA LEU A 4 -23.45 34.44 -29.25
C LEU A 4 -23.51 34.21 -30.77
N THR A 5 -22.93 33.12 -31.28
CA THR A 5 -23.39 32.46 -32.51
C THR A 5 -23.31 30.96 -32.33
N ASP A 6 -24.51 30.37 -32.30
CA ASP A 6 -24.84 28.99 -32.62
C ASP A 6 -24.41 28.67 -34.06
N ASP A 7 -24.05 27.42 -34.37
CA ASP A 7 -24.63 26.71 -35.52
C ASP A 7 -24.11 25.26 -35.64
N ALA A 8 -25.05 24.42 -36.01
CA ALA A 8 -25.02 22.96 -36.03
C ALA A 8 -24.37 22.36 -37.30
N ASN A 9 -23.78 21.17 -37.16
CA ASN A 9 -23.71 20.11 -38.19
C ASN A 9 -23.23 18.83 -37.48
N GLY A 10 -23.92 17.68 -37.43
CA GLY A 10 -24.55 16.96 -38.53
C GLY A 10 -23.60 15.83 -38.97
N GLU A 11 -24.13 14.59 -39.03
CA GLU A 11 -23.52 13.36 -39.62
C GLU A 11 -22.65 12.50 -38.67
N GLY A 12 -22.90 11.21 -38.44
CA GLY A 12 -23.71 10.23 -39.14
C GLY A 12 -22.85 9.15 -39.80
N ALA A 13 -22.65 8.04 -39.09
CA ALA A 13 -22.33 6.70 -39.60
C ALA A 13 -20.97 6.44 -40.30
N SER A 14 -20.23 5.44 -39.79
CA SER A 14 -19.93 4.16 -40.49
C SER A 14 -18.60 3.55 -40.02
N GLN A 15 -18.67 2.56 -39.12
CA GLN A 15 -17.59 1.58 -38.93
C GLN A 15 -17.81 0.41 -39.90
N PRO A 16 -16.81 -0.03 -40.67
CA PRO A 16 -16.88 -1.32 -41.36
C PRO A 16 -16.28 -2.43 -40.48
N ARG A 17 -17.14 -3.37 -40.09
CA ARG A 17 -16.78 -4.76 -39.74
C ARG A 17 -16.87 -5.61 -41.01
N THR A 18 -15.79 -6.27 -41.43
CA THR A 18 -15.86 -7.46 -42.29
C THR A 18 -14.76 -8.47 -41.91
N GLY A 19 -15.12 -9.76 -41.96
CA GLY A 19 -14.42 -10.88 -41.34
C GLY A 19 -13.38 -11.61 -42.22
N PRO A 20 -12.98 -12.83 -41.82
CA PRO A 20 -11.73 -13.48 -42.23
C PRO A 20 -11.92 -14.47 -43.39
N TYR A 21 -11.08 -14.41 -44.42
CA TYR A 21 -11.01 -15.46 -45.44
C TYR A 21 -9.61 -15.62 -46.04
N SER A 22 -9.30 -16.88 -46.38
CA SER A 22 -8.42 -17.31 -47.48
C SER A 22 -6.90 -17.43 -47.24
N SER A 23 -6.53 -18.56 -46.63
CA SER A 23 -5.66 -19.62 -47.18
C SER A 23 -4.55 -19.28 -48.20
N GLY A 24 -3.30 -19.52 -47.77
CA GLY A 24 -2.47 -20.61 -48.30
C GLY A 24 -1.39 -20.27 -49.34
N ARG A 25 -0.10 -20.51 -49.00
CA ARG A 25 0.84 -21.26 -49.87
C ARG A 25 2.11 -21.73 -49.16
N ALA A 26 2.25 -23.06 -49.13
CA ALA A 26 3.43 -23.90 -49.32
C ALA A 26 4.77 -23.59 -48.62
N GLY A 27 5.22 -24.57 -47.82
CA GLY A 27 6.29 -25.45 -48.33
C GLY A 27 7.53 -25.59 -47.45
N GLY A 28 7.78 -26.82 -47.00
CA GLY A 28 9.15 -27.30 -46.80
C GLY A 28 9.51 -27.74 -45.38
N SER A 29 9.04 -28.92 -44.97
CA SER A 29 9.61 -29.66 -43.85
C SER A 29 11.07 -30.04 -44.17
N ARG A 30 12.03 -29.63 -43.33
CA ARG A 30 13.33 -30.29 -43.21
C ARG A 30 13.72 -30.46 -41.75
N ARG A 31 13.48 -31.69 -41.30
CA ARG A 31 14.36 -32.56 -40.52
C ARG A 31 14.70 -32.12 -39.09
N ALA A 32 14.25 -32.99 -38.18
CA ALA A 32 14.76 -33.14 -36.84
C ALA A 32 16.30 -33.06 -36.81
N ALA A 33 16.79 -32.10 -36.05
CA ALA A 33 17.98 -32.27 -35.24
C ALA A 33 17.50 -31.99 -33.81
N THR A 34 17.36 -33.06 -33.03
CA THR A 34 17.47 -33.02 -31.58
C THR A 34 18.80 -32.36 -31.25
N ALA A 35 18.79 -31.04 -31.07
CA ALA A 35 19.88 -30.31 -30.46
C ALA A 35 19.51 -30.21 -28.99
N GLU A 36 20.07 -31.14 -28.23
CA GLU A 36 20.27 -31.08 -26.79
C GLU A 36 20.46 -29.61 -26.35
N GLN A 37 19.42 -29.01 -25.77
CA GLN A 37 19.61 -27.78 -25.01
C GLN A 37 20.18 -28.21 -23.67
N HIS A 38 21.50 -28.34 -23.70
CA HIS A 38 22.38 -28.43 -22.55
C HIS A 38 21.91 -27.43 -21.50
N ASP A 39 21.74 -27.90 -20.26
CA ASP A 39 21.44 -27.09 -19.08
C ASP A 39 22.17 -25.73 -19.13
N ASP A 40 21.46 -24.68 -19.54
CA ASP A 40 22.00 -23.32 -19.64
C ASP A 40 22.16 -22.78 -18.21
N GLU A 41 23.35 -22.98 -17.65
CA GLU A 41 23.83 -22.23 -16.50
C GLU A 41 23.49 -20.73 -16.71
N PRO A 42 22.87 -20.05 -15.73
CA PRO A 42 22.36 -18.71 -15.97
C PRO A 42 23.48 -17.80 -16.47
N SER A 43 23.33 -17.31 -17.70
CA SER A 43 24.28 -16.37 -18.33
C SER A 43 24.68 -15.27 -17.34
N LEU A 44 25.97 -14.93 -17.28
CA LEU A 44 26.51 -13.91 -16.37
C LEU A 44 25.72 -12.59 -16.43
N ALA A 45 25.23 -12.23 -17.61
CA ALA A 45 24.37 -11.06 -17.81
C ALA A 45 23.01 -11.18 -17.08
N GLN A 46 22.42 -12.38 -17.07
CA GLN A 46 21.20 -12.70 -16.34
C GLN A 46 21.41 -12.58 -14.82
N LEU A 47 22.57 -13.04 -14.33
CA LEU A 47 22.93 -12.97 -12.91
C LEU A 47 23.14 -11.52 -12.44
N LEU A 48 23.85 -10.71 -13.23
CA LEU A 48 24.02 -9.27 -12.98
C LEU A 48 22.69 -8.52 -12.97
N ALA A 49 21.80 -8.81 -13.91
CA ALA A 49 20.46 -8.23 -13.93
C ALA A 49 19.60 -8.64 -12.71
N ASN A 50 19.76 -9.88 -12.23
CA ASN A 50 19.08 -10.35 -11.03
C ASN A 50 19.60 -9.64 -9.76
N GLN A 51 20.92 -9.50 -9.66
CA GLN A 51 21.58 -8.75 -8.58
C GLN A 51 21.12 -7.28 -8.53
N ASN A 52 21.08 -6.59 -9.69
CA ASN A 52 20.57 -5.21 -9.75
C ASN A 52 19.10 -5.11 -9.32
N ARG A 53 18.24 -6.03 -9.74
CA ARG A 53 16.83 -6.05 -9.31
C ARG A 53 16.66 -6.33 -7.83
N LEU A 54 17.58 -7.06 -7.19
CA LEU A 54 17.56 -7.28 -5.75
C LEU A 54 18.01 -6.01 -5.03
N PHE A 55 19.07 -5.37 -5.51
CA PHE A 55 19.58 -4.11 -4.96
C PHE A 55 18.53 -3.00 -5.03
N GLU A 56 17.87 -2.82 -6.18
CA GLU A 56 16.75 -1.87 -6.34
C GLU A 56 15.62 -2.14 -5.35
N ARG A 57 15.28 -3.42 -5.13
CA ARG A 57 14.27 -3.81 -4.14
C ARG A 57 14.71 -3.53 -2.70
N MET A 58 15.99 -3.69 -2.40
CA MET A 58 16.54 -3.45 -1.07
C MET A 58 16.54 -1.96 -0.73
N VAL A 59 16.93 -1.11 -1.69
CA VAL A 59 16.88 0.35 -1.58
C VAL A 59 15.43 0.82 -1.44
N ALA A 60 14.53 0.38 -2.32
CA ALA A 60 13.12 0.74 -2.25
C ALA A 60 12.46 0.27 -0.93
N ASN A 61 12.83 -0.90 -0.42
CA ASN A 61 12.33 -1.40 0.87
C ASN A 61 12.87 -0.59 2.05
N SER A 62 14.14 -0.16 2.00
CA SER A 62 14.74 0.71 3.02
C SER A 62 14.05 2.07 3.07
N GLU A 63 13.76 2.66 1.90
CA GLU A 63 13.03 3.93 1.79
C GLU A 63 11.59 3.78 2.27
N ASN A 64 10.91 2.69 1.90
CA ASN A 64 9.55 2.41 2.34
C ASN A 64 9.46 2.15 3.85
N MET A 65 10.47 1.52 4.45
CA MET A 65 10.54 1.30 5.90
C MET A 65 10.79 2.61 6.66
N GLY A 66 11.65 3.49 6.13
CA GLY A 66 11.85 4.84 6.66
C GLY A 66 10.57 5.70 6.56
N ALA A 67 9.87 5.63 5.43
CA ALA A 67 8.60 6.33 5.23
C ALA A 67 7.48 5.78 6.13
N ALA A 68 7.41 4.45 6.30
CA ALA A 68 6.46 3.80 7.21
C ALA A 68 6.76 4.14 8.68
N MET A 69 8.02 4.19 9.09
CA MET A 69 8.40 4.58 10.45
C MET A 69 8.12 6.06 10.71
N ALA A 70 8.36 6.93 9.71
CA ALA A 70 8.00 8.35 9.78
C ALA A 70 6.49 8.56 9.83
N GLN A 71 5.70 7.78 9.08
CA GLN A 71 4.24 7.78 9.18
C GLN A 71 3.75 7.26 10.54
N GLN A 72 4.42 6.26 11.12
CA GLN A 72 4.06 5.74 12.44
C GLN A 72 4.44 6.69 13.58
N ALA A 73 5.53 7.45 13.43
CA ALA A 73 5.87 8.56 14.31
C ALA A 73 4.89 9.74 14.19
N ASN A 74 4.21 9.86 13.05
CA ASN A 74 3.21 10.90 12.79
C ASN A 74 1.76 10.42 13.00
N GLN A 75 1.56 9.17 13.44
CA GLN A 75 0.27 8.74 13.99
C GLN A 75 0.07 9.55 15.28
N ALA A 76 -1.03 10.29 15.35
CA ALA A 76 -1.34 11.11 16.52
C ALA A 76 -1.20 10.26 17.80
N PRO A 77 -0.49 10.75 18.84
CA PRO A 77 -0.30 10.00 20.06
C PRO A 77 -1.66 9.58 20.63
N SER A 78 -1.81 8.28 20.87
CA SER A 78 -3.05 7.73 21.40
C SER A 78 -3.22 8.18 22.84
N LYS A 79 -4.29 8.94 23.12
CA LYS A 79 -4.67 9.34 24.49
C LYS A 79 -4.75 8.14 25.44
N LEU A 80 -5.18 6.97 24.94
CA LEU A 80 -5.20 5.73 25.72
C LEU A 80 -3.78 5.27 26.10
N ALA A 81 -2.83 5.34 25.18
CA ALA A 81 -1.44 4.99 25.46
C ALA A 81 -0.85 5.93 26.51
N ASP A 82 -1.17 7.23 26.46
CA ASP A 82 -0.74 8.19 27.47
C ASP A 82 -1.32 7.88 28.84
N VAL A 83 -2.61 7.55 28.92
CA VAL A 83 -3.25 7.13 30.19
C VAL A 83 -2.61 5.87 30.72
N GLN A 84 -2.39 4.85 29.88
CA GLN A 84 -1.72 3.60 30.28
C GLN A 84 -0.31 3.85 30.84
N ARG A 85 0.43 4.82 30.28
CA ARG A 85 1.78 5.21 30.76
C ARG A 85 1.76 5.84 32.15
N THR A 86 0.64 6.42 32.60
CA THR A 86 0.49 6.92 33.98
C THR A 86 0.23 5.81 35.00
N HIS A 87 0.11 4.56 34.55
CA HIS A 87 -0.16 3.38 35.36
C HIS A 87 -1.35 3.61 36.33
N PRO A 88 -2.56 3.86 35.80
CA PRO A 88 -3.71 4.24 36.61
C PRO A 88 -4.05 3.16 37.65
N PRO A 89 -4.47 3.55 38.87
CA PRO A 89 -4.84 2.59 39.88
C PRO A 89 -6.05 1.78 39.42
N HIS A 90 -6.01 0.47 39.65
CA HIS A 90 -7.13 -0.41 39.33
C HIS A 90 -8.15 -0.39 40.46
N PHE A 91 -9.40 0.03 40.18
CA PHE A 91 -10.50 -0.09 41.14
C PHE A 91 -11.18 -1.44 41.01
N SER A 92 -11.40 -2.11 42.13
CA SER A 92 -12.17 -3.36 42.19
C SER A 92 -13.38 -3.20 43.09
N SER A 93 -13.16 -2.80 44.34
CA SER A 93 -14.19 -2.49 45.33
C SER A 93 -13.58 -1.66 46.45
N ALA A 94 -14.39 -0.82 47.08
CA ALA A 94 -14.05 -0.11 48.31
C ALA A 94 -15.20 -0.27 49.31
N ALA A 95 -14.90 -0.78 50.50
CA ALA A 95 -15.85 -0.85 51.60
C ALA A 95 -15.96 0.49 52.34
N ASP A 96 -14.90 1.30 52.30
CA ASP A 96 -14.85 2.65 52.84
C ASP A 96 -15.14 3.68 51.74
N PRO A 97 -16.16 4.53 51.89
CA PRO A 97 -16.44 5.61 50.94
C PRO A 97 -15.26 6.56 50.70
N LEU A 98 -14.41 6.80 51.71
CA LEU A 98 -13.24 7.68 51.55
C LEU A 98 -12.20 7.07 50.61
N ALA A 99 -11.96 5.76 50.72
CA ALA A 99 -11.06 5.06 49.81
C ALA A 99 -11.55 5.08 48.35
N ALA A 100 -12.87 5.12 48.14
CA ALA A 100 -13.44 5.32 46.81
C ALA A 100 -13.22 6.74 46.29
N ASP A 101 -13.37 7.76 47.15
CA ASP A 101 -13.11 9.17 46.80
C ASP A 101 -11.63 9.39 46.44
N ASP A 102 -10.72 8.83 47.22
CA ASP A 102 -9.29 8.92 46.96
C ASP A 102 -8.92 8.28 45.61
N TRP A 103 -9.52 7.13 45.26
CA TRP A 103 -9.32 6.53 43.95
C TRP A 103 -9.85 7.41 42.82
N LEU A 104 -11.02 8.04 42.99
CA LEU A 104 -11.58 8.98 42.01
C LEU A 104 -10.67 10.18 41.79
N ARG A 105 -10.09 10.73 42.86
CA ARG A 105 -9.14 11.84 42.78
C ARG A 105 -7.87 11.42 42.03
N ASP A 106 -7.35 10.23 42.32
CA ASP A 106 -6.15 9.72 41.65
C ASP A 106 -6.37 9.49 40.14
N ILE A 107 -7.52 8.96 39.74
CA ILE A 107 -7.81 8.76 38.31
C ILE A 107 -8.04 10.10 37.60
N GLU A 108 -8.68 11.07 38.26
CA GLU A 108 -8.88 12.42 37.71
C GLU A 108 -7.55 13.14 37.45
N ILE A 109 -6.59 13.04 38.38
CA ILE A 109 -5.24 13.61 38.20
C ILE A 109 -4.55 12.99 36.98
N LYS A 110 -4.64 11.67 36.81
CA LYS A 110 -4.01 10.96 35.69
C LYS A 110 -4.66 11.29 34.35
N LEU A 111 -5.98 11.40 34.31
CA LEU A 111 -6.71 11.80 33.11
C LEU A 111 -6.37 13.25 32.70
N ASN A 112 -6.33 14.17 33.66
CA ASN A 112 -5.92 15.56 33.42
C ASN A 112 -4.48 15.65 32.89
N LEU A 113 -3.54 14.87 33.44
CA LEU A 113 -2.16 14.82 32.95
C LEU A 113 -2.09 14.41 31.47
N CYS A 114 -2.93 13.46 31.07
CA CYS A 114 -3.03 13.00 29.68
C CYS A 114 -3.90 13.90 28.78
N ARG A 115 -4.41 15.02 29.31
CA ARG A 115 -5.37 15.90 28.60
C ARG A 115 -6.60 15.13 28.10
N CYS A 116 -7.00 14.14 28.87
CA CYS A 116 -8.22 13.36 28.72
C CYS A 116 -9.31 14.03 29.55
N ASN A 117 -9.66 15.25 29.16
CA ASN A 117 -10.79 15.96 29.78
C ASN A 117 -12.09 15.34 29.25
N LEU A 118 -13.02 15.04 30.15
CA LEU A 118 -14.38 14.55 29.85
C LEU A 118 -15.21 15.60 29.10
#